data_AF-A0A9E3SCQ3-F1
#
_entry.id   AF-A0A9E3SCQ3-F1
#
_cell.length_a   1.000
_cell.length_b   1.000
_cell.length_c   1.000
_cell.angle_alpha   90.00
_cell.angle_beta   90.00
_cell.angle_gamma   90.00
#
_symmetry.space_group_name_H-M   'P 1'
#
loop_
_entity.id
_entity.type
_entity.pdbx_description
1 polymer ?
#
loop_
_entity_poly.entity_id
_entity_poly.type
_entity_poly.pdbx_seq_one_letter_code
_entity_poly.pdbx_strand_id
1 'polypeptide(L)' 'MSVISIEGMEFFAYHGCFAEEQLIGTWFVVDLFMHVDTTAAEQSDKLQDTVNYMT' A
#
# COMPACT_ATOMS: atom_id res chain seq x y z
N MET A 1 -3.62 -8.10 17.15
CA MET A 1 -3.92 -7.61 15.79
C MET A 1 -3.46 -6.18 15.70
N SER A 2 -2.51 -5.93 14.80
CA SER A 2 -1.91 -4.62 14.58
C SER A 2 -2.23 -4.14 13.17
N VAL A 3 -2.08 -2.85 12.93
CA VAL A 3 -2.32 -2.25 11.60
C VAL A 3 -1.00 -1.77 11.04
N ILE A 4 -0.71 -2.18 9.80
CA ILE A 4 0.36 -1.60 8.99
C ILE A 4 -0.32 -0.62 8.03
N SER A 5 -0.02 0.66 8.17
CA SER A 5 -0.50 1.71 7.26
C SER A 5 0.62 2.18 6.33
N ILE A 6 0.30 2.27 5.05
CA ILE A 6 1.15 2.88 4.02
C ILE A 6 0.32 4.00 3.40
N GLU A 7 0.71 5.24 3.64
CA GLU A 7 -0.09 6.41 3.29
C GLU A 7 0.67 7.29 2.29
N GLY A 8 -0.07 8.00 1.44
CA GLY A 8 0.49 8.97 0.50
C GLY A 8 1.25 8.34 -0.68
N MET A 9 0.91 7.11 -1.07
CA MET A 9 1.55 6.50 -2.23
C MET A 9 1.05 7.15 -3.52
N GLU A 10 1.95 7.84 -4.24
CA GLU A 10 1.62 8.53 -5.48
C GLU A 10 1.90 7.66 -6.71
N PHE A 11 0.89 7.48 -7.55
CA PHE A 11 0.98 6.73 -8.79
C PHE A 11 0.44 7.54 -9.96
N PHE A 12 1.23 7.69 -11.02
CA PHE A 12 0.70 8.21 -12.27
C PHE A 12 0.08 7.07 -13.08
N ALA A 13 -1.18 7.20 -13.45
CA ALA A 13 -1.89 6.17 -14.20
C ALA A 13 -2.92 6.76 -15.17
N TYR A 14 -3.35 5.92 -16.11
CA TYR A 14 -4.34 6.24 -17.14
C TYR A 14 -5.71 5.62 -16.83
N HIS A 15 -6.03 5.48 -15.55
CA HIS A 15 -7.37 5.09 -15.12
C HIS A 15 -8.32 6.27 -15.30
N GLY A 16 -9.59 6.00 -15.59
CA GLY A 16 -10.62 7.01 -15.77
C GLY A 16 -11.83 6.47 -16.51
N CYS A 17 -12.99 7.08 -16.30
CA CYS A 17 -14.21 6.70 -17.00
C CYS A 17 -14.26 7.31 -18.41
N PHE A 18 -13.67 8.49 -18.57
CA PHE A 18 -13.67 9.21 -19.83
C PHE A 18 -12.45 8.84 -20.69
N ALA A 19 -12.62 8.84 -22.00
CA ALA A 19 -11.54 8.50 -22.93
C ALA A 19 -10.35 9.49 -22.82
N GLU A 20 -10.65 10.74 -22.49
CA GLU A 20 -9.67 11.80 -22.26
C GLU A 20 -8.79 11.52 -21.02
N GLU A 21 -9.37 10.99 -19.94
CA GLU A 21 -8.61 10.61 -18.74
C GLU A 21 -7.64 9.46 -19.03
N GLN A 22 -8.09 8.49 -19.85
CA GLN A 22 -7.28 7.37 -20.28
C GLN A 22 -6.18 7.77 -21.28
N LEU A 23 -6.31 8.93 -21.93
CA LEU A 23 -5.32 9.45 -22.88
C LEU A 23 -4.27 10.34 -22.20
N ILE A 24 -4.71 11.21 -21.28
CA ILE A 24 -3.83 12.20 -20.62
C ILE A 24 -3.16 11.58 -19.40
N GLY A 25 -3.88 10.77 -18.63
CA GLY A 25 -3.46 10.25 -17.34
C GLY A 25 -3.51 11.30 -16.23
N THR A 26 -3.51 10.83 -14.98
CA THR A 26 -3.49 11.70 -13.79
C THR A 26 -2.73 11.03 -12.65
N TRP A 27 -2.38 11.82 -11.64
CA TRP A 27 -1.83 11.34 -10.38
C TRP A 27 -2.94 10.81 -9.48
N PHE A 28 -2.70 9.65 -8.88
CA PHE A 28 -3.52 9.01 -7.88
C PHE A 28 -2.74 8.92 -6.59
N VAL A 29 -3.41 9.18 -5.46
CA VAL A 29 -2.88 8.96 -4.13
C VAL A 29 -3.59 7.76 -3.53
N VAL A 30 -2.84 6.80 -3.02
CA VAL A 30 -3.36 5.57 -2.44
C VAL A 30 -2.89 5.44 -0.99
N ASP A 31 -3.85 5.22 -0.10
CA ASP A 31 -3.61 4.84 1.28
C ASP A 31 -4.03 3.38 1.47
N LEU A 32 -3.15 2.59 2.06
CA LEU A 32 -3.31 1.15 2.29
C LEU A 32 -3.25 0.87 3.79
N PHE A 33 -4.31 0.26 4.32
CA PHE A 33 -4.39 -0.17 5.71
C PHE A 33 -4.52 -1.69 5.75
N MET A 34 -3.52 -2.36 6.30
CA MET A 34 -3.49 -3.82 6.43
C MET A 34 -3.63 -4.23 7.89
N HIS A 35 -4.65 -5.04 8.18
CA HIS A 35 -4.79 -5.70 9.47
C HIS A 35 -3.98 -6.99 9.47
N VAL A 36 -2.94 -7.07 10.30
CA VAL A 36 -2.02 -8.20 10.34
C VAL A 36 -1.81 -8.64 11.78
N ASP A 37 -1.66 -9.94 12.00
CA ASP A 37 -1.19 -10.46 13.28
C ASP A 37 0.34 -10.34 13.37
N THR A 38 0.82 -9.33 14.11
CA THR A 38 2.24 -9.07 14.32
C THR A 38 2.82 -9.81 15.53
N THR A 39 2.04 -10.65 16.21
CA THR A 39 2.46 -11.31 17.47
C THR A 39 3.77 -12.10 17.30
N ALA A 40 3.96 -12.76 16.14
CA ALA A 40 5.19 -13.51 15.85
C ALA A 40 6.40 -12.59 15.64
N ALA A 41 6.23 -11.46 14.95
CA ALA A 41 7.28 -10.47 14.74
C ALA A 41 7.69 -9.78 16.05
N GLU A 42 6.72 -9.46 16.90
CA GLU A 42 6.93 -8.83 18.21
C GLU A 42 7.76 -9.72 19.16
N GLN A 43 7.62 -11.04 19.05
CA GLN A 43 8.35 -12.00 19.88
C GLN A 43 9.72 -12.36 19.32
N SER A 44 9.85 -12.41 17.99
CA SER A 44 11.05 -12.89 17.31
C SER A 44 12.05 -11.79 16.95
N ASP A 45 11.57 -10.55 16.81
CA ASP A 45 12.31 -9.41 16.26
C ASP A 45 12.92 -9.67 14.86
N LYS A 46 12.28 -10.55 14.08
CA LYS A 46 12.73 -10.92 12.74
C LYS A 46 11.83 -10.31 11.68
N LEU A 47 12.45 -9.63 10.71
CA LEU A 47 11.74 -9.02 9.58
C LEU A 47 10.98 -10.04 8.72
N GLN A 48 11.46 -11.29 8.66
CA GLN A 48 10.81 -12.40 7.95
C GLN A 48 9.49 -12.85 8.59
N ASP A 49 9.28 -12.52 9.87
CA ASP A 49 8.11 -12.94 10.64
C ASP A 49 7.02 -11.83 10.65
N THR A 50 7.22 -10.75 9.86
CA THR A 50 6.25 -9.66 9.61
C THR A 50 5.98 -9.45 8.12
N VAL A 51 4.98 -8.62 7.79
CA VAL A 51 4.69 -8.21 6.40
C VAL A 51 5.71 -7.19 5.95
N ASN A 52 6.42 -7.51 4.88
CA ASN A 52 7.36 -6.60 4.24
C ASN A 52 6.61 -5.67 3.28
N TYR A 53 6.68 -4.37 3.53
CA TYR A 53 6.03 -3.31 2.76
C TYR A 53 6.95 -2.63 1.73
N MET A 54 8.18 -3.12 1.56
CA MET A 54 9.16 -2.58 0.59
C MET A 54 9.22 -3.37 -0.72
N THR A 55 8.75 -4.62 -0.74
CA THR A 55 8.88 -5.54 -1.89
C THR A 55 7.62 -5.55 -2.73
#